data_AF-A0A834YXY5-F1
#
_entry.id   AF-A0A834YXY5-F1
#
_cell.length_a   1.000
_cell.length_b   1.000
_cell.length_c   1.000
_cell.angle_alpha   90.00
_cell.angle_beta   90.00
_cell.angle_gamma   90.00
#
_symmetry.space_group_name_H-M   'P 1'
#
loop_
_entity.id
_entity.type
_entity.pdbx_description
1 polymer ?
#
loop_
_entity_poly.entity_id
_entity_poly.type
_entity_poly.pdbx_seq_one_letter_code
_entity_poly.pdbx_strand_id
1 'polypeptide(L)'
;MFSIFVVRPDYSCIVGVADYVDQNRKLLSRISAILLGLVPWIQVSRSRSLLLMVKPAVFLIAIGMGSLLHLILLFFNTLTVKSLSAVSGGKRSVFAKKENARALVLVASQKTLPVMVAVVEQLGGALGETGLLVLPCVAAHLNQIIIDSFLVNYWLRKDQSSDNLKEA
;
A
#
# COMPACT_ATOMS: atom_id res chain seq x y z
N MET A 1 15.10 -8.77 16.32
CA MET A 1 14.42 -9.27 17.54
C MET A 1 13.29 -8.29 17.88
N PHE A 2 12.11 -8.50 17.31
CA PHE A 2 10.90 -7.74 17.66
C PHE A 2 10.14 -8.56 18.70
N SER A 3 10.34 -8.25 19.98
CA SER A 3 9.44 -8.70 21.04
C SER A 3 8.22 -7.79 21.02
N ILE A 4 7.18 -8.19 20.29
CA ILE A 4 5.84 -7.70 20.54
C ILE A 4 5.40 -8.40 21.83
N PHE A 5 5.26 -7.62 22.91
CA PHE A 5 4.66 -8.10 24.15
C PHE A 5 3.17 -8.32 23.88
N VAL A 6 2.84 -9.46 23.27
CA VAL A 6 1.47 -9.98 23.28
C VAL A 6 1.24 -10.45 24.71
N VAL A 7 0.54 -9.63 25.49
CA VAL A 7 -0.14 -10.13 26.70
C VAL A 7 -0.97 -11.31 26.22
N ARG A 8 -0.56 -12.54 26.57
CA ARG A 8 -1.25 -13.79 26.24
C ARG A 8 -2.30 -14.03 27.32
N PRO A 9 -3.59 -13.72 27.10
CA PRO A 9 -4.63 -14.24 27.96
C PRO A 9 -4.79 -15.76 27.73
N ASP A 10 -5.06 -16.50 28.81
CA ASP A 10 -5.23 -17.96 28.86
C ASP A 10 -6.48 -18.44 28.09
N TYR A 11 -6.39 -18.45 26.76
CA TYR A 11 -7.40 -19.04 25.89
C TYR A 11 -6.76 -20.11 25.02
N SER A 12 -6.84 -21.38 25.44
CA SER A 12 -6.26 -22.54 24.72
C SER A 12 -6.73 -22.65 23.26
N CYS A 13 -7.93 -22.17 22.95
CA CYS A 13 -8.45 -22.07 21.57
C CYS A 13 -7.66 -21.05 20.73
N ILE A 14 -7.29 -19.90 21.31
CA ILE A 14 -6.50 -18.86 20.62
C ILE A 14 -5.07 -19.34 20.40
N VAL A 15 -4.52 -20.12 21.33
CA VAL A 15 -3.19 -20.73 21.17
C VAL A 15 -3.20 -21.73 20.01
N GLY A 16 -4.18 -22.63 19.93
CA GLY A 16 -4.29 -23.58 18.82
C GLY A 16 -4.47 -22.92 17.45
N VAL A 17 -5.26 -21.84 17.37
CA VAL A 17 -5.40 -21.04 16.14
C VAL A 17 -4.10 -20.33 15.79
N ALA A 18 -3.41 -19.73 16.77
CA ALA A 18 -2.14 -19.06 16.54
C ALA A 18 -1.07 -20.03 16.02
N ASP A 19 -0.95 -21.21 16.65
CA ASP A 19 0.01 -22.23 16.27
C ASP A 19 -0.29 -22.77 14.85
N TYR A 20 -1.58 -22.96 14.52
CA TYR A 20 -1.99 -23.35 13.17
C TYR A 20 -1.67 -22.28 12.12
N VAL A 21 -1.94 -21.00 12.42
CA VAL A 21 -1.63 -19.87 11.54
C VAL A 21 -0.12 -19.75 11.32
N ASP A 22 0.68 -19.93 12.38
CA ASP A 22 2.14 -19.88 12.30
C ASP A 22 2.71 -21.04 11.47
N GLN A 23 2.19 -22.26 11.68
CA GLN A 23 2.57 -23.43 10.88
C GLN A 23 2.25 -23.25 9.39
N ASN A 24 1.12 -22.58 9.08
CA ASN A 24 0.65 -22.38 7.70
C ASN A 24 0.95 -20.98 7.13
N ARG A 25 1.77 -20.17 7.81
CA ARG A 25 1.98 -18.74 7.50
C ARG A 25 2.34 -18.48 6.04
N LYS A 26 3.20 -19.32 5.45
CA LYS A 26 3.62 -19.20 4.04
C LYS A 26 2.45 -19.48 3.09
N LEU A 27 1.65 -20.52 3.38
CA LEU A 27 0.48 -20.88 2.58
C LEU A 27 -0.57 -19.77 2.65
N LEU A 28 -0.89 -19.30 3.85
CA LEU A 28 -1.85 -18.21 4.07
C LEU A 28 -1.40 -16.92 3.38
N SER A 29 -0.10 -16.59 3.44
CA SER A 29 0.46 -15.43 2.73
C SER A 29 0.32 -15.55 1.21
N ARG A 30 0.57 -16.75 0.64
CA ARG A 30 0.39 -16.99 -0.80
C ARG A 30 -1.08 -16.90 -1.21
N ILE A 31 -1.98 -17.51 -0.45
CA ILE A 31 -3.42 -17.44 -0.69
C ILE A 31 -3.89 -15.99 -0.63
N SER A 32 -3.48 -15.24 0.40
CA SER A 32 -3.78 -13.82 0.53
C SER A 32 -3.29 -13.00 -0.68
N ALA A 33 -2.07 -13.25 -1.15
CA ALA A 33 -1.55 -12.58 -2.34
C ALA A 33 -2.37 -12.89 -3.61
N ILE A 34 -2.79 -14.16 -3.79
CA ILE A 34 -3.66 -14.56 -4.90
C ILE A 34 -5.02 -13.86 -4.80
N LEU A 35 -5.66 -13.90 -3.63
CA LEU A 35 -6.96 -13.25 -3.40
C LEU A 35 -6.90 -11.74 -3.64
N LEU A 36 -5.84 -11.08 -3.19
CA LEU A 36 -5.62 -9.65 -3.43
C LEU A 36 -5.38 -9.36 -4.92
N GLY A 37 -4.69 -10.25 -5.65
CA GLY A 37 -4.52 -10.15 -7.10
C GLY A 37 -5.82 -10.32 -7.90
N LEU A 38 -6.79 -11.07 -7.37
CA LEU A 38 -8.12 -11.21 -7.99
C LEU A 38 -8.94 -9.91 -7.93
N VAL A 39 -8.67 -9.01 -6.98
CA VAL A 39 -9.43 -7.76 -6.84
C VAL A 39 -9.28 -6.87 -8.08
N PRO A 40 -8.06 -6.50 -8.54
CA PRO A 40 -7.91 -5.79 -9.81
C PRO A 40 -8.54 -6.53 -11.01
N TRP A 41 -8.44 -7.86 -11.04
CA TRP A 41 -8.99 -8.67 -12.13
C TRP A 41 -10.53 -8.57 -12.22
N ILE A 42 -11.22 -8.71 -11.09
CA ILE A 42 -12.69 -8.57 -11.01
C ILE A 42 -13.11 -7.16 -11.44
N GLN A 43 -12.39 -6.13 -10.99
CA GLN A 43 -12.72 -4.74 -11.30
C GLN A 43 -12.56 -4.42 -12.79
N VAL A 44 -11.50 -4.91 -13.42
CA VAL A 44 -11.30 -4.78 -14.87
C VAL A 44 -12.38 -5.56 -15.64
N SER A 45 -12.71 -6.77 -15.21
CA SER A 45 -13.73 -7.61 -15.85
C SER A 45 -15.12 -6.98 -15.84
N ARG A 46 -15.56 -6.43 -14.69
CA ARG A 46 -16.86 -5.73 -14.57
C ARG A 46 -16.98 -4.51 -15.47
N SER A 47 -15.86 -3.90 -15.85
CA SER A 47 -15.84 -2.61 -16.56
C SER A 47 -15.48 -2.75 -18.04
N ARG A 48 -15.45 -3.98 -18.58
CA ARG A 48 -14.96 -4.29 -19.94
C ARG A 48 -15.72 -3.56 -21.05
N SER A 49 -17.05 -3.44 -20.96
CA SER A 49 -17.85 -2.71 -21.96
C SER A 49 -17.55 -1.20 -21.94
N LEU A 50 -17.26 -0.65 -20.76
CA LEU A 50 -16.97 0.76 -20.55
C LEU A 50 -15.55 1.16 -20.95
N LEU A 51 -14.58 0.24 -20.82
CA LEU A 51 -13.23 0.43 -21.35
C LEU A 51 -13.21 0.84 -22.83
N LEU A 52 -14.16 0.33 -23.62
CA LEU A 52 -14.25 0.61 -25.05
C LEU A 52 -14.94 1.96 -25.36
N MET A 53 -15.62 2.57 -24.38
CA MET A 53 -16.29 3.87 -24.51
C MET A 53 -15.46 5.04 -23.95
N VAL A 54 -14.49 4.78 -23.07
CA VAL A 54 -13.65 5.83 -22.47
C VAL A 54 -12.59 6.31 -23.46
N LYS A 55 -12.49 7.63 -23.64
CA LYS A 55 -11.39 8.25 -24.39
C LYS A 55 -10.05 7.94 -23.68
N PRO A 56 -9.08 7.26 -24.34
CA PRO A 56 -7.82 6.88 -23.70
C PRO A 56 -7.03 8.05 -23.10
N ALA A 57 -7.14 9.24 -23.70
CA ALA A 57 -6.48 10.45 -23.20
C ALA A 57 -6.95 10.85 -21.79
N VAL A 58 -8.27 10.84 -21.55
CA VAL A 58 -8.84 11.19 -20.23
C VAL A 58 -8.46 10.16 -19.18
N PHE A 59 -8.44 8.88 -19.58
CA PHE A 59 -8.00 7.78 -18.75
C PHE A 59 -6.53 7.93 -18.30
N LEU A 60 -5.63 8.28 -19.23
CA LEU A 60 -4.22 8.54 -18.93
C LEU A 60 -4.03 9.76 -18.02
N ILE A 61 -4.79 10.84 -18.24
CA ILE A 61 -4.77 12.02 -17.37
C ILE A 61 -5.18 11.63 -15.95
N ALA A 62 -6.25 10.86 -15.79
CA ALA A 62 -6.73 10.41 -14.48
C ALA A 62 -5.70 9.52 -13.76
N ILE A 63 -5.03 8.61 -14.47
CA ILE A 63 -3.89 7.85 -13.92
C ILE A 63 -2.77 8.81 -13.49
N GLY A 64 -2.38 9.74 -14.36
CA GLY A 64 -1.33 10.72 -14.08
C GLY A 64 -1.63 11.58 -12.85
N MET A 65 -2.87 12.05 -12.69
CA MET A 65 -3.32 12.77 -11.50
C MET A 65 -3.26 11.90 -10.24
N GLY A 66 -3.68 10.63 -10.33
CA GLY A 66 -3.60 9.67 -9.24
C GLY A 66 -2.15 9.40 -8.80
N SER A 67 -1.24 9.23 -9.75
CA SER A 67 0.20 9.10 -9.52
C SER A 67 0.79 10.36 -8.91
N LEU A 68 0.46 11.55 -9.43
CA LEU A 68 0.91 12.83 -8.89
C LEU A 68 0.49 13.00 -7.43
N LEU A 69 -0.79 12.74 -7.12
CA LEU A 69 -1.30 12.81 -5.75
C LEU A 69 -0.55 11.84 -4.83
N HIS A 70 -0.24 10.62 -5.30
CA HIS A 70 0.55 9.68 -4.52
C HIS A 70 1.97 10.18 -4.24
N LEU A 71 2.65 10.77 -5.23
CA LEU A 71 3.98 11.38 -5.04
C LEU A 71 3.95 12.53 -4.03
N ILE A 72 2.91 13.37 -4.07
CA ILE A 72 2.71 14.45 -3.09
C ILE A 72 2.56 13.87 -1.68
N LEU A 73 1.74 12.83 -1.51
CA LEU A 73 1.56 12.17 -0.21
C LEU A 73 2.84 11.50 0.30
N LEU A 74 3.58 10.81 -0.56
CA LEU A 74 4.88 10.23 -0.21
C LEU A 74 5.87 11.29 0.28
N PHE A 75 5.94 12.42 -0.42
CA PHE A 75 6.80 13.54 -0.04
C PHE A 75 6.36 14.13 1.30
N PHE A 76 5.07 14.45 1.45
CA PHE A 76 4.52 15.01 2.68
C PHE A 76 4.73 14.09 3.87
N ASN A 77 4.40 12.80 3.76
CA ASN A 77 4.58 11.82 4.82
C ASN A 77 6.05 11.66 5.20
N THR A 78 6.97 11.73 4.23
CA THR A 78 8.42 11.72 4.52
C THR A 78 8.84 12.93 5.35
N LEU A 79 8.33 14.12 5.04
CA LEU A 79 8.58 15.33 5.83
C LEU A 79 7.98 15.23 7.24
N THR A 80 6.76 14.72 7.35
CA THR A 80 6.08 14.52 8.63
C THR A 80 6.86 13.56 9.52
N VAL A 81 7.34 12.44 8.99
CA VAL A 81 8.14 11.47 9.76
C VAL A 81 9.48 12.07 10.20
N LYS A 82 10.14 12.87 9.36
CA LYS A 82 11.36 13.60 9.76
C LYS A 82 11.08 14.60 10.88
N SER A 83 10.00 15.36 10.77
CA SER A 83 9.60 16.36 11.77
C SER A 83 9.22 15.70 13.10
N LEU A 84 8.46 14.61 13.05
CA LEU A 84 8.07 13.84 14.23
C LEU A 84 9.28 13.19 14.90
N SER A 85 10.22 12.67 14.13
CA SER A 85 11.49 12.15 14.65
C SER A 85 12.29 13.24 15.38
N ALA A 86 12.36 14.45 14.81
CA ALA A 86 13.05 15.58 15.45
C ALA A 86 12.41 15.99 16.78
N VAL A 87 11.08 16.10 16.82
CA VAL A 87 10.32 16.51 18.03
C VAL A 87 10.31 15.42 19.10
N SER A 88 10.24 14.15 18.70
CA SER A 88 10.11 12.99 19.60
C SER A 88 11.46 12.50 20.19
N GLY A 89 12.53 13.29 20.10
CA GLY A 89 13.85 12.93 20.67
C GLY A 89 14.94 12.56 19.65
N GLY A 90 14.78 12.99 18.40
CA GLY A 90 15.79 12.86 17.34
C GLY A 90 16.25 11.41 17.14
N LYS A 91 17.56 11.17 17.27
CA LYS A 91 18.19 9.85 17.03
C LYS A 91 17.70 8.73 17.95
N ARG A 92 17.03 9.04 19.08
CA ARG A 92 16.44 8.02 19.97
C ARG A 92 14.98 7.71 19.64
N SER A 93 14.35 8.43 18.72
CA SER A 93 12.96 8.21 18.34
C SER A 93 12.75 6.87 17.63
N VAL A 94 11.59 6.23 17.84
CA VAL A 94 11.17 5.03 17.09
C VAL A 94 11.11 5.31 15.58
N PHE A 95 10.88 6.56 15.19
CA PHE A 95 10.86 7.05 13.81
C PHE A 95 12.25 7.35 13.24
N ALA A 96 13.32 7.30 14.04
CA ALA A 96 14.69 7.42 13.55
C ALA A 96 15.20 6.12 12.91
N LYS A 97 14.57 4.97 13.24
CA LYS A 97 14.86 3.69 12.58
C LYS A 97 14.34 3.73 11.15
N LYS A 98 15.22 3.50 10.18
CA LYS A 98 14.91 3.58 8.75
C LYS A 98 13.75 2.65 8.36
N GLU A 99 13.68 1.48 8.97
CA GLU A 99 12.67 0.45 8.68
C GLU A 99 11.28 0.95 9.09
N ASN A 100 11.16 1.48 10.31
CA ASN A 100 9.91 2.02 10.84
C ASN A 100 9.46 3.27 10.07
N ALA A 101 10.40 4.17 9.76
CA ALA A 101 10.12 5.37 8.99
C ALA A 101 9.59 5.02 7.59
N ARG A 102 10.26 4.10 6.88
CA ARG A 102 9.83 3.66 5.55
C ARG A 102 8.48 2.93 5.59
N ALA A 103 8.27 2.05 6.56
CA ALA A 103 6.99 1.39 6.74
C ALA A 103 5.85 2.40 6.94
N LEU A 104 6.05 3.39 7.82
CA LEU A 104 5.07 4.44 8.05
C LEU A 104 4.82 5.30 6.82
N VAL A 105 5.88 5.73 6.11
CA VAL A 105 5.75 6.53 4.87
C VAL A 105 4.96 5.77 3.81
N LEU A 106 5.25 4.49 3.59
CA LEU A 106 4.53 3.68 2.58
C LEU A 106 3.07 3.44 2.98
N VAL A 107 2.83 3.00 4.22
CA VAL A 107 1.48 2.69 4.71
C VAL A 107 0.61 3.94 4.76
N ALA A 108 1.13 5.08 5.24
CA ALA A 108 0.38 6.34 5.31
C ALA A 108 0.11 6.96 3.93
N SER A 109 0.85 6.56 2.89
CA SER A 109 0.67 7.07 1.52
C SER A 109 -0.22 6.16 0.65
N GLN A 110 -0.62 4.99 1.18
CA GLN A 110 -1.45 4.04 0.46
C GLN A 110 -2.92 4.47 0.45
N LYS A 111 -3.49 4.52 -0.76
CA LYS A 111 -4.93 4.68 -0.97
C LYS A 111 -5.59 3.31 -0.99
N THR A 112 -6.70 3.14 -0.29
CA THR A 112 -7.42 1.87 -0.24
C THR A 112 -8.46 1.80 -1.36
N LEU A 113 -8.15 1.02 -2.41
CA LEU A 113 -9.05 0.77 -3.54
C LEU A 113 -10.45 0.31 -3.10
N PRO A 114 -10.62 -0.61 -2.12
CA PRO A 114 -11.95 -1.06 -1.70
C PRO A 114 -12.83 0.07 -1.13
N VAL A 115 -12.24 1.00 -0.38
CA VAL A 115 -12.98 2.13 0.20
C VAL A 115 -13.44 3.07 -0.92
N MET A 116 -12.56 3.37 -1.87
CA MET A 116 -12.92 4.22 -3.00
C MET A 116 -13.97 3.58 -3.89
N VAL A 117 -13.87 2.27 -4.18
CA VAL A 117 -14.88 1.57 -4.98
C VAL A 117 -16.23 1.62 -4.30
N ALA A 118 -16.29 1.39 -2.98
CA ALA A 118 -17.54 1.49 -2.23
C ALA A 118 -18.14 2.90 -2.28
N VAL A 119 -17.32 3.96 -2.15
CA VAL A 119 -17.79 5.35 -2.26
C VAL A 119 -18.30 5.66 -3.67
N VAL A 120 -17.58 5.24 -4.71
CA VAL A 120 -17.99 5.47 -6.10
C VAL A 120 -19.25 4.68 -6.46
N GLU A 121 -19.40 3.44 -5.98
CA GLU A 121 -20.62 2.65 -6.13
C GLU A 121 -21.82 3.33 -5.42
N GLN A 122 -21.61 3.91 -4.22
CA GLN A 122 -22.66 4.66 -3.52
C GLN A 122 -23.02 5.99 -4.21
N LEU A 123 -22.06 6.65 -4.87
CA LEU A 123 -22.29 7.88 -5.64
C LEU A 123 -22.73 7.62 -7.09
N GLY A 124 -22.81 6.35 -7.51
CA GLY A 124 -23.11 5.83 -8.85
C GLY A 124 -24.54 6.07 -9.37
N GLY A 125 -25.15 7.19 -8.97
CA GLY A 125 -26.37 7.76 -9.55
C GLY A 125 -26.28 9.29 -9.77
N ALA A 126 -25.26 9.97 -9.22
CA ALA A 126 -25.12 11.43 -9.31
C ALA A 126 -23.91 11.90 -10.16
N LEU A 127 -22.89 11.05 -10.35
CA LEU A 127 -21.63 11.42 -11.03
C LEU A 127 -21.39 10.70 -12.38
N GLY A 128 -22.34 9.89 -12.85
CA GLY A 128 -22.25 9.14 -14.11
C GLY A 128 -22.13 7.63 -13.90
N GLU A 129 -21.82 6.90 -14.97
CA GLU A 129 -21.75 5.44 -14.98
C GLU A 129 -20.60 4.94 -14.11
N THR A 130 -20.90 4.18 -13.06
CA THR A 130 -19.96 3.75 -12.00
C THR A 130 -18.67 3.12 -12.55
N GLY A 131 -18.75 2.35 -13.63
CA GLY A 131 -17.57 1.72 -14.22
C GLY A 131 -16.61 2.70 -14.89
N LEU A 132 -17.06 3.88 -15.33
CA LEU A 132 -16.22 4.94 -15.92
C LEU A 132 -15.29 5.57 -14.88
N LEU A 133 -15.72 5.59 -13.61
CA LEU A 133 -14.99 6.16 -12.48
C LEU A 133 -14.09 5.13 -11.78
N VAL A 134 -14.52 3.87 -11.72
CA VAL A 134 -13.76 2.80 -11.05
C VAL A 134 -12.50 2.40 -11.84
N LEU A 135 -12.59 2.39 -13.17
CA LEU A 135 -11.50 1.97 -14.06
C LEU A 135 -10.19 2.77 -13.91
N PRO A 136 -10.20 4.12 -14.05
CA PRO A 136 -9.01 4.92 -13.86
C PRO A 136 -8.43 4.77 -12.45
N CYS A 137 -9.28 4.55 -11.45
CA CYS A 137 -8.86 4.39 -10.07
C CYS A 137 -8.14 3.06 -9.81
N VAL A 138 -8.63 1.96 -10.39
CA VAL A 138 -7.93 0.66 -10.34
C VAL A 138 -6.57 0.78 -11.02
N ALA A 139 -6.52 1.42 -12.19
CA ALA A 139 -5.28 1.62 -12.92
C ALA A 139 -4.30 2.55 -12.19
N ALA A 140 -4.79 3.62 -11.57
CA ALA A 140 -3.99 4.51 -10.72
C ALA A 140 -3.43 3.76 -9.51
N HIS A 141 -4.23 2.89 -8.88
CA HIS A 141 -3.80 2.07 -7.75
C HIS A 141 -2.73 1.03 -8.13
N LEU A 142 -2.86 0.38 -9.30
CA LEU A 142 -1.82 -0.51 -9.82
C LEU A 142 -0.51 0.24 -10.10
N ASN A 143 -0.59 1.41 -10.74
CA ASN A 143 0.58 2.28 -10.94
C ASN A 143 1.21 2.67 -9.61
N GLN A 144 0.40 2.92 -8.59
CA GLN A 144 0.86 3.20 -7.23
C GLN A 144 1.69 2.03 -6.66
N ILE A 145 1.20 0.80 -6.74
CA ILE A 145 1.91 -0.40 -6.25
C ILE A 145 3.25 -0.57 -6.97
N ILE A 146 3.29 -0.28 -8.27
CA ILE A 146 4.53 -0.33 -9.07
C ILE A 146 5.53 0.73 -8.56
N ILE A 147 5.09 1.98 -8.35
CA ILE A 147 5.93 3.06 -7.81
C ILE A 147 6.47 2.70 -6.42
N ASP A 148 5.61 2.21 -5.52
CA ASP A 148 5.99 1.77 -4.17
C ASP A 148 7.06 0.66 -4.23
N SER A 149 6.90 -0.29 -5.16
CA SER A 149 7.86 -1.39 -5.36
C SER A 149 9.23 -0.89 -5.85
N PHE A 150 9.25 0.05 -6.79
CA PHE A 150 10.49 0.69 -7.25
C PHE A 150 11.17 1.47 -6.13
N LEU A 151 10.40 2.23 -5.33
CA LEU A 151 10.91 3.00 -4.20
C LEU A 151 11.56 2.10 -3.14
N VAL A 152 10.89 1.01 -2.77
CA VAL A 152 11.43 0.01 -1.83
C VAL A 152 12.71 -0.62 -2.38
N ASN A 153 12.73 -1.01 -3.65
CA ASN A 153 13.91 -1.61 -4.27
C ASN A 153 15.10 -0.63 -4.32
N TYR A 154 14.85 0.65 -4.62
CA TYR A 154 15.86 1.70 -4.58
C TYR A 154 16.44 1.87 -3.17
N TRP A 155 15.58 1.88 -2.14
CA TRP A 155 16.00 1.95 -0.74
C TRP A 155 16.84 0.76 -0.30
N LEU A 156 16.47 -0.47 -0.71
CA LEU A 156 17.24 -1.68 -0.41
C LEU A 156 18.64 -1.62 -1.04
N ARG A 157 18.74 -1.25 -2.32
CA ARG A 157 20.03 -1.07 -3.01
C ARG A 157 20.89 -0.02 -2.33
N LYS A 158 20.29 1.09 -1.89
CA LYS A 158 21.00 2.17 -1.19
C LYS A 158 21.57 1.70 0.15
N ASP A 159 20.83 0.90 0.91
CA ASP A 159 21.33 0.39 2.19
C ASP A 159 22.48 -0.61 2.00
N GLN A 160 22.34 -1.55 1.04
CA GLN A 160 23.42 -2.48 0.67
C GLN A 160 24.71 -1.74 0.28
N SER A 161 24.62 -0.71 -0.55
CA SER A 161 25.77 0.12 -0.91
C SER A 161 26.38 0.84 0.29
N SER A 162 25.56 1.27 1.26
CA SER A 162 26.04 1.98 2.44
C SER A 162 26.69 1.07 3.48
N ASP A 163 26.32 -0.20 3.50
CA ASP A 163 26.94 -1.19 4.40
C ASP A 163 28.27 -1.68 3.83
N ASN A 164 28.35 -1.96 2.52
CA ASN A 164 29.62 -2.29 1.85
C ASN A 164 30.68 -1.19 2.01
N LEU A 165 30.28 0.10 2.04
CA LEU A 165 31.19 1.22 2.23
C LEU A 165 31.74 1.35 3.66
N LYS A 166 31.08 0.74 4.65
CA LYS A 166 31.54 0.75 6.05
C LYS A 166 32.45 -0.44 6.38
N GLU A 167 32.44 -1.47 5.53
CA GLU A 167 33.24 -2.69 5.69
C GLU A 167 34.60 -2.61 4.95
N ALA A 168 34.80 -1.57 4.11
CA ALA A 168 36.04 -1.28 3.40
C ALA A 168 36.86 -0.20 4.13
#